data_AF-A0A942SF64-F1
#
_entry.id   AF-A0A942SF64-F1
#
_cell.length_a   1.000
_cell.length_b   1.000
_cell.length_c   1.000
_cell.angle_alpha   90.00
_cell.angle_beta   90.00
_cell.angle_gamma   90.00
#
_symmetry.space_group_name_H-M   'P 1'
#
loop_
_entity.id
_entity.type
_entity.pdbx_description
1 polymer ?
#
loop_
_entity_poly.entity_id
_entity_poly.type
_entity_poly.pdbx_seq_one_letter_code
_entity_poly.pdbx_strand_id
1 'polypeptide(L)'
;MKYYLVYNFLIISFVAHSQPGVSYISFLKTDTAVQWAGESDKILDLKGREGKYNIKAMYLAFMQGNRAIKAYYFDSIQKKLTPYQFLNPNMDIPLFIKDLDAERLAYNFPKEWVFVDQTKTKDDYTRYVYKIDDKTFTSDSCCGCDNINAFRVKQILYYKDQCFHIYNPYMTILCARKTQNNSLAWYPLCNVAYNPSHHIPDSVKALQLLNIDVAEYDFMQHKVPGADSSLSQPDIYQMLREDLKKGKLKAFDYERNVPIPPGEIYSWDAPVDTVFTEDKDGRYSQKTVIRLTKASDLCRFRITQKLYFDITNEKLYSVIESVVLMKAIYSNSGTLIGYKPFVKLQTVK
;
A
#
# COMPACT_ATOMS: atom_id res chain seq x y z
N MET A 1 -41.56 30.64 56.30
CA MET A 1 -41.25 29.24 55.98
C MET A 1 -40.97 29.17 54.48
N LYS A 2 -39.71 29.01 54.08
CA LYS A 2 -39.25 29.04 52.67
C LYS A 2 -39.22 27.61 52.14
N TYR A 3 -39.96 27.31 51.08
CA TYR A 3 -39.85 26.05 50.34
C TYR A 3 -38.68 26.16 49.36
N TYR A 4 -37.64 25.34 49.56
CA TYR A 4 -36.60 25.13 48.56
C TYR A 4 -37.07 24.04 47.59
N LEU A 5 -37.33 24.44 46.36
CA LEU A 5 -37.55 23.53 45.24
C LEU A 5 -36.16 23.07 44.76
N VAL A 6 -35.75 21.86 45.13
CA VAL A 6 -34.52 21.24 44.62
C VAL A 6 -34.81 20.73 43.21
N TYR A 7 -34.39 21.52 42.21
CA TYR A 7 -34.32 21.06 40.82
C TYR A 7 -33.20 20.00 40.72
N ASN A 8 -33.58 18.72 40.72
CA ASN A 8 -32.70 17.66 40.26
C ASN A 8 -32.52 17.82 38.75
N PHE A 9 -31.43 18.49 38.36
CA PHE A 9 -30.91 18.45 37.00
C PHE A 9 -30.44 17.02 36.72
N LEU A 10 -31.32 16.23 36.11
CA LEU A 10 -30.97 14.95 35.51
C LEU A 10 -30.05 15.23 34.32
N ILE A 11 -28.74 15.27 34.59
CA ILE A 11 -27.72 15.15 33.54
C ILE A 11 -27.90 13.73 32.98
N ILE A 12 -28.72 13.62 31.94
CA ILE A 12 -28.72 12.44 31.07
C ILE A 12 -27.38 12.51 30.34
N SER A 13 -26.36 11.93 30.96
CA SER A 13 -25.13 11.57 30.29
C SER A 13 -25.54 10.67 29.12
N PHE A 14 -25.55 11.22 27.92
CA PHE A 14 -25.52 10.44 26.70
C PHE A 14 -24.24 9.62 26.75
N VAL A 15 -24.32 8.41 27.31
CA VAL A 15 -23.34 7.38 27.05
C VAL A 15 -23.53 7.05 25.59
N ALA A 16 -22.84 7.80 24.73
CA ALA A 16 -22.57 7.38 23.37
C ALA A 16 -21.98 5.98 23.53
N HIS A 17 -22.78 4.97 23.21
CA HIS A 17 -22.32 3.59 23.16
C HIS A 17 -21.27 3.57 22.07
N SER A 18 -20.01 3.76 22.46
CA SER A 18 -18.88 3.63 21.56
C SER A 18 -18.95 2.21 21.03
N GLN A 19 -19.25 2.08 19.74
CA GLN A 19 -19.30 0.76 19.13
C GLN A 19 -17.95 0.08 19.34
N PRO A 20 -17.91 -1.19 19.78
CA PRO A 20 -16.66 -1.86 20.05
C PRO A 20 -15.82 -1.92 18.78
N GLY A 21 -14.53 -1.60 18.90
CA GLY A 21 -13.62 -1.64 17.76
C GLY A 21 -13.52 -3.03 17.15
N VAL A 22 -13.44 -3.09 15.81
CA VAL A 22 -13.39 -4.34 15.05
C VAL A 22 -11.96 -4.60 14.60
N SER A 23 -11.46 -5.81 14.82
CA SER A 23 -10.14 -6.21 14.33
C SER A 23 -10.21 -6.51 12.84
N TYR A 24 -9.43 -5.79 12.03
CA TYR A 24 -9.43 -5.99 10.58
C TYR A 24 -8.62 -7.21 10.13
N ILE A 25 -7.81 -7.80 11.01
CA ILE A 25 -7.07 -9.04 10.74
C ILE A 25 -7.75 -10.28 11.30
N SER A 26 -8.97 -10.15 11.85
CA SER A 26 -9.70 -11.27 12.46
C SER A 26 -9.91 -12.44 11.49
N PHE A 27 -10.12 -12.15 10.20
CA PHE A 27 -10.31 -13.18 9.17
C PHE A 27 -9.10 -14.12 9.02
N LEU A 28 -7.87 -13.63 9.29
CA LEU A 28 -6.66 -14.46 9.25
C LEU A 28 -6.66 -15.57 10.31
N LYS A 29 -7.48 -15.43 11.37
CA LYS A 29 -7.62 -16.46 12.41
C LYS A 29 -8.67 -17.50 12.06
N THR A 30 -9.63 -17.16 11.19
CA THR A 30 -10.79 -18.00 10.89
C THR A 30 -10.69 -18.67 9.53
N ASP A 31 -10.00 -18.05 8.56
CA ASP A 31 -9.84 -18.56 7.21
C ASP A 31 -8.55 -19.38 7.11
N THR A 32 -8.66 -20.70 7.26
CA THR A 32 -7.52 -21.63 7.22
C THR A 32 -6.91 -21.81 5.84
N ALA A 33 -7.58 -21.33 4.78
CA ALA A 33 -7.02 -21.33 3.43
C ALA A 33 -6.01 -20.19 3.22
N VAL A 34 -5.98 -19.18 4.10
CA VAL A 34 -4.94 -18.15 4.08
C VAL A 34 -3.66 -18.75 4.64
N GLN A 35 -2.67 -18.94 3.77
CA GLN A 35 -1.41 -19.58 4.11
C GLN A 35 -0.34 -18.56 4.53
N TRP A 36 -0.45 -17.32 4.05
CA TRP A 36 0.41 -16.21 4.46
C TRP A 36 -0.29 -14.86 4.33
N ALA A 37 0.06 -13.90 5.19
CA ALA A 37 -0.34 -12.51 5.07
C ALA A 37 0.74 -11.54 5.57
N GLY A 38 0.80 -10.36 4.95
CA GLY A 38 1.59 -9.23 5.38
C GLY A 38 0.79 -7.93 5.26
N GLU A 39 1.05 -6.98 6.16
CA GLU A 39 0.49 -5.63 6.09
C GLU A 39 1.50 -4.62 5.57
N SER A 40 1.01 -3.63 4.86
CA SER A 40 1.79 -2.53 4.32
C SER A 40 0.98 -1.23 4.34
N ASP A 41 1.65 -0.11 4.55
CA ASP A 41 1.10 1.20 4.26
C ASP A 41 1.55 1.63 2.86
N LYS A 42 0.60 1.79 1.94
CA LYS A 42 0.86 2.31 0.60
C LYS A 42 0.27 3.70 0.46
N ILE A 43 0.97 4.58 -0.25
CA ILE A 43 0.43 5.89 -0.58
C ILE A 43 -0.01 5.85 -2.03
N LEU A 44 -1.29 6.12 -2.24
CA LEU A 44 -1.97 5.92 -3.51
C LEU A 44 -2.56 7.25 -3.98
N ASP A 45 -2.48 7.47 -5.29
CA ASP A 45 -3.31 8.46 -5.96
C ASP A 45 -4.62 7.82 -6.37
N LEU A 46 -5.69 8.26 -5.72
CA LEU A 46 -7.06 7.78 -5.91
C LEU A 46 -7.86 8.68 -6.86
N LYS A 47 -7.19 9.47 -7.72
CA LYS A 47 -7.83 10.22 -8.81
C LYS A 47 -8.42 9.26 -9.85
N GLY A 48 -9.68 9.48 -10.24
CA GLY A 48 -10.33 8.70 -11.29
C GLY A 48 -9.72 8.93 -12.69
N ARG A 49 -9.69 7.87 -13.53
CA ARG A 49 -9.17 7.89 -14.91
C ARG A 49 -9.72 9.02 -15.80
N GLU A 50 -10.97 9.41 -15.60
CA GLU A 50 -11.62 10.45 -16.41
C GLU A 50 -11.67 11.82 -15.69
N GLY A 51 -10.97 11.97 -14.56
CA GLY A 51 -11.06 13.17 -13.72
C GLY A 51 -12.45 13.40 -13.09
N LYS A 52 -13.44 12.55 -13.40
CA LYS A 52 -14.83 12.64 -12.93
C LYS A 52 -14.97 12.58 -11.41
N TYR A 53 -14.02 11.95 -10.72
CA TYR A 53 -14.08 11.73 -9.28
C TYR A 53 -12.78 12.16 -8.61
N ASN A 54 -12.93 13.07 -7.65
CA ASN A 54 -11.94 13.44 -6.67
C ASN A 54 -12.45 12.97 -5.30
N ILE A 55 -12.01 11.77 -4.88
CA ILE A 55 -12.48 11.13 -3.64
C ILE A 55 -12.13 12.01 -2.44
N LYS A 56 -11.00 12.72 -2.48
CA LYS A 56 -10.64 13.64 -1.41
C LYS A 56 -11.61 14.81 -1.34
N ALA A 57 -11.89 15.47 -2.47
CA ALA A 57 -12.85 16.58 -2.54
C ALA A 57 -14.24 16.18 -2.05
N MET A 58 -14.69 14.94 -2.32
CA MET A 58 -15.93 14.40 -1.75
C MET A 58 -15.89 14.40 -0.22
N TYR A 59 -14.82 13.89 0.39
CA TYR A 59 -14.66 13.90 1.85
C TYR A 59 -14.52 15.31 2.42
N LEU A 60 -13.76 16.20 1.77
CA LEU A 60 -13.63 17.59 2.21
C LEU A 60 -14.98 18.31 2.18
N ALA A 61 -15.81 18.08 1.15
CA ALA A 61 -17.16 18.63 1.07
C ALA A 61 -18.07 18.09 2.19
N PHE A 62 -17.93 16.81 2.56
CA PHE A 62 -18.67 16.26 3.71
C PHE A 62 -18.27 16.95 5.02
N MET A 63 -16.98 17.22 5.23
CA MET A 63 -16.47 17.96 6.40
C MET A 63 -17.05 19.39 6.44
N GLN A 64 -16.96 20.11 5.32
CA GLN A 64 -17.43 21.50 5.23
C GLN A 64 -18.96 21.65 5.37
N GLY A 65 -19.73 20.70 4.84
CA GLY A 65 -21.20 20.75 4.80
C GLY A 65 -21.92 20.32 6.09
N ASN A 66 -21.23 20.19 7.22
CA ASN A 66 -21.76 19.64 8.48
C ASN A 66 -22.34 18.21 8.35
N ARG A 67 -21.91 17.44 7.34
CA ARG A 67 -22.30 16.03 7.21
C ARG A 67 -21.34 15.18 8.04
N ALA A 68 -21.88 14.29 8.87
CA ALA A 68 -21.06 13.37 9.65
C ALA A 68 -20.27 12.43 8.73
N ILE A 69 -18.94 12.43 8.87
CA ILE A 69 -18.06 11.43 8.25
C ILE A 69 -17.88 10.28 9.23
N LYS A 70 -17.93 9.06 8.68
CA LYS A 70 -17.57 7.85 9.43
C LYS A 70 -16.05 7.76 9.51
N ALA A 71 -15.49 8.25 10.60
CA ALA A 71 -14.06 8.20 10.87
C ALA A 71 -13.72 7.09 11.87
N TYR A 72 -12.47 6.60 11.83
CA TYR A 72 -12.03 5.47 12.65
C TYR A 72 -10.71 5.74 13.38
N TYR A 73 -10.67 5.47 14.68
CA TYR A 73 -9.44 5.41 15.45
C TYR A 73 -8.76 4.06 15.19
N PHE A 74 -7.47 4.09 14.85
CA PHE A 74 -6.68 2.89 14.64
C PHE A 74 -5.85 2.57 15.89
N ASP A 75 -6.13 1.42 16.50
CA ASP A 75 -5.29 0.82 17.54
C ASP A 75 -4.27 -0.10 16.87
N SER A 76 -3.00 0.32 16.87
CA SER A 76 -1.90 -0.42 16.25
C SER A 76 -1.52 -1.70 16.98
N ILE A 77 -1.75 -1.77 18.30
CA ILE A 77 -1.43 -2.93 19.15
C ILE A 77 -2.48 -4.01 18.92
N GLN A 78 -3.75 -3.63 18.97
CA GLN A 78 -4.86 -4.57 18.82
C GLN A 78 -5.25 -4.83 17.36
N LYS A 79 -4.70 -4.05 16.41
CA LYS A 79 -5.06 -4.06 15.00
C LYS A 79 -6.58 -3.87 14.81
N LYS A 80 -7.13 -2.90 15.56
CA LYS A 80 -8.57 -2.61 15.62
C LYS A 80 -8.88 -1.22 15.10
N LEU A 81 -10.08 -1.09 14.54
CA LEU A 81 -10.65 0.18 14.12
C LEU A 81 -11.93 0.45 14.91
N THR A 82 -11.98 1.58 15.59
CA THR A 82 -13.11 2.01 16.42
C THR A 82 -13.72 3.26 15.80
N PRO A 83 -15.03 3.27 15.47
CA PRO A 83 -15.66 4.44 14.90
C PRO A 83 -15.66 5.60 15.91
N TYR A 84 -15.46 6.81 15.43
CA TYR A 84 -15.58 8.04 16.21
C TYR A 84 -16.22 9.15 15.38
N GLN A 85 -16.79 10.13 16.07
CA GLN A 85 -17.30 11.33 15.42
C GLN A 85 -16.14 12.28 15.12
N PHE A 86 -15.88 12.54 13.85
CA PHE A 86 -14.91 13.53 13.44
C PHE A 86 -15.49 14.93 13.67
N LEU A 87 -14.86 15.72 14.55
CA LEU A 87 -15.25 17.11 14.80
C LEU A 87 -14.48 18.03 13.84
N ASN A 88 -15.22 18.93 13.21
CA ASN A 88 -14.82 19.73 12.06
C ASN A 88 -13.52 20.53 12.32
N PRO A 89 -12.35 20.11 11.78
CA PRO A 89 -11.15 20.92 11.88
C PRO A 89 -11.24 22.12 10.93
N ASN A 90 -10.34 23.09 11.08
CA ASN A 90 -10.23 24.16 10.09
C ASN A 90 -9.82 23.56 8.73
N MET A 91 -10.67 23.72 7.72
CA MET A 91 -10.52 23.12 6.39
C MET A 91 -9.97 24.09 5.32
N ASP A 92 -9.65 25.32 5.68
CA ASP A 92 -9.20 26.35 4.72
C ASP A 92 -7.94 25.91 3.99
N ILE A 93 -7.95 25.88 2.66
CA ILE A 93 -6.75 25.51 1.87
C ILE A 93 -5.58 26.41 2.31
N PRO A 94 -4.42 25.84 2.69
CA PRO A 94 -3.30 26.63 3.14
C PRO A 94 -2.88 27.65 2.07
N LEU A 95 -2.68 28.92 2.47
CA LEU A 95 -2.38 30.02 1.55
C LEU A 95 -1.20 29.74 0.61
N PHE A 96 -0.21 28.95 1.06
CA PHE A 96 0.99 28.66 0.28
C PHE A 96 0.77 27.71 -0.91
N ILE A 97 -0.38 27.02 -1.00
CA ILE A 97 -0.75 26.11 -2.10
C ILE A 97 -2.08 26.47 -2.77
N LYS A 98 -2.73 27.55 -2.35
CA LYS A 98 -4.08 27.91 -2.80
C LYS A 98 -4.18 28.06 -4.33
N ASP A 99 -3.11 28.50 -4.97
CA ASP A 99 -3.04 28.78 -6.41
C ASP A 99 -2.12 27.78 -7.16
N LEU A 100 -1.82 26.62 -6.55
CA LEU A 100 -0.96 25.61 -7.14
C LEU A 100 -1.73 24.34 -7.47
N ASP A 101 -1.43 23.75 -8.62
CA ASP A 101 -1.97 22.47 -9.06
C ASP A 101 -0.92 21.36 -9.03
N ALA A 102 -1.38 20.13 -8.83
CA ALA A 102 -0.53 18.95 -8.88
C ALA A 102 -0.11 18.60 -10.32
N GLU A 103 1.19 18.68 -10.61
CA GLU A 103 1.82 18.10 -11.80
C GLU A 103 2.21 16.64 -11.48
N ARG A 104 1.63 15.68 -12.21
CA ARG A 104 2.00 14.27 -12.09
C ARG A 104 3.25 14.00 -12.92
N LEU A 105 4.37 13.75 -12.26
CA LEU A 105 5.58 13.30 -12.92
C LEU A 105 5.46 11.84 -13.36
N ALA A 106 6.03 11.51 -14.52
CA ALA A 106 6.09 10.14 -15.02
C ALA A 106 7.06 9.26 -14.20
N TYR A 107 8.06 9.88 -13.56
CA TYR A 107 9.04 9.22 -12.72
C TYR A 107 8.78 9.58 -11.24
N ASN A 108 9.08 8.66 -10.33
CA ASN A 108 8.94 8.81 -8.87
C ASN A 108 7.52 8.99 -8.30
N PHE A 109 6.47 9.00 -9.11
CA PHE A 109 5.10 8.95 -8.62
C PHE A 109 4.77 7.57 -8.00
N PRO A 110 4.06 7.48 -6.86
CA PRO A 110 3.46 8.55 -6.04
C PRO A 110 4.39 9.07 -4.91
N LYS A 111 5.68 8.71 -4.89
CA LYS A 111 6.64 9.09 -3.83
C LYS A 111 6.98 10.59 -3.85
N GLU A 112 6.93 11.22 -5.01
CA GLU A 112 7.12 12.65 -5.19
C GLU A 112 5.89 13.26 -5.88
N TRP A 113 5.39 14.36 -5.31
CA TRP A 113 4.32 15.18 -5.88
C TRP A 113 4.89 16.54 -6.22
N VAL A 114 4.60 17.05 -7.40
CA VAL A 114 5.04 18.38 -7.82
C VAL A 114 3.85 19.29 -7.90
N PHE A 115 3.98 20.50 -7.37
CA PHE A 115 2.97 21.53 -7.44
C PHE A 115 3.50 22.71 -8.24
N VAL A 116 2.66 23.25 -9.11
CA VAL A 116 3.03 24.28 -10.08
C VAL A 116 1.90 25.29 -10.20
N ASP A 117 2.27 26.53 -10.48
CA ASP A 117 1.33 27.58 -10.84
C ASP A 117 0.98 27.41 -12.33
N GLN A 118 -0.19 26.80 -12.61
CA GLN A 118 -0.62 26.54 -13.99
C GLN A 118 -1.04 27.80 -14.75
N THR A 119 -1.13 28.95 -14.10
CA THR A 119 -1.37 30.23 -14.78
C THR A 119 -0.13 30.75 -15.50
N LYS A 120 1.04 30.17 -15.24
CA LYS A 120 2.33 30.49 -15.85
C LYS A 120 2.73 29.44 -16.88
N THR A 121 3.55 29.83 -17.85
CA THR A 121 4.11 28.89 -18.82
C THR A 121 5.08 27.92 -18.13
N LYS A 122 5.34 26.76 -18.76
CA LYS A 122 6.25 25.74 -18.21
C LYS A 122 7.67 26.24 -17.93
N ASP A 123 8.09 27.27 -18.66
CA ASP A 123 9.42 27.86 -18.52
C ASP A 123 9.48 28.89 -17.37
N ASP A 124 8.32 29.33 -16.88
CA ASP A 124 8.19 30.45 -15.94
C ASP A 124 7.70 30.03 -14.53
N TYR A 125 7.13 28.84 -14.36
CA TYR A 125 6.66 28.40 -13.05
C TYR A 125 7.76 27.74 -12.20
N THR A 126 7.72 28.01 -10.90
CA THR A 126 8.52 27.29 -9.91
C THR A 126 7.86 25.96 -9.58
N ARG A 127 8.63 24.85 -9.65
CA ARG A 127 8.19 23.54 -9.17
C ARG A 127 8.39 23.42 -7.67
N TYR A 128 7.31 23.19 -6.94
CA TYR A 128 7.36 22.86 -5.52
C TYR A 128 7.28 21.33 -5.37
N VAL A 129 8.38 20.69 -4.98
CA VAL A 129 8.45 19.22 -4.85
C VAL A 129 8.14 18.80 -3.41
N TYR A 130 7.15 17.93 -3.27
CA TYR A 130 6.70 17.35 -2.01
C TYR A 130 7.16 15.91 -2.00
N LYS A 131 8.14 15.62 -1.16
CA LYS A 131 8.60 14.26 -0.95
C LYS A 131 7.79 13.66 0.18
N ILE A 132 7.28 12.47 -0.05
CA ILE A 132 6.77 11.66 1.04
C ILE A 132 7.99 11.08 1.77
N ASP A 133 8.18 11.48 3.02
CA ASP A 133 9.01 10.70 3.93
C ASP A 133 8.11 9.65 4.60
N ASP A 134 8.35 8.38 4.27
CA ASP A 134 7.61 7.22 4.78
C ASP A 134 7.70 7.09 6.32
N LYS A 135 8.54 7.90 6.99
CA LYS A 135 8.93 7.69 8.39
C LYS A 135 8.25 8.59 9.43
N THR A 136 7.60 9.70 9.05
CA THR A 136 7.05 10.63 10.06
C THR A 136 5.74 11.30 9.65
N PHE A 137 4.63 10.60 9.83
CA PHE A 137 3.31 11.22 9.86
C PHE A 137 3.10 11.90 11.22
N THR A 138 3.16 13.22 11.24
CA THR A 138 2.87 14.02 12.44
C THR A 138 1.36 14.25 12.58
N SER A 139 0.80 14.10 13.76
CA SER A 139 -0.65 14.04 14.03
C SER A 139 -1.33 15.40 14.24
N ASP A 140 -0.83 16.49 13.66
CA ASP A 140 -1.39 17.82 13.97
C ASP A 140 -2.43 18.26 12.94
N SER A 141 -3.66 18.45 13.40
CA SER A 141 -4.90 18.62 12.62
C SER A 141 -5.33 20.08 12.39
N CYS A 142 -4.48 21.05 12.80
CA CYS A 142 -4.82 22.47 12.78
C CYS A 142 -4.54 23.17 11.45
N CYS A 143 -3.93 22.47 10.49
CA CYS A 143 -3.61 23.01 9.17
C CYS A 143 -4.73 22.65 8.18
N GLY A 144 -5.00 23.55 7.24
CA GLY A 144 -5.85 23.29 6.09
C GLY A 144 -5.50 22.04 5.28
N CYS A 145 -6.39 21.66 4.37
CA CYS A 145 -6.16 20.54 3.46
C CYS A 145 -6.15 20.97 1.98
N ASP A 146 -5.26 20.36 1.20
CA ASP A 146 -5.14 20.55 -0.26
C ASP A 146 -6.16 19.67 -1.04
N ASN A 147 -6.23 19.85 -2.36
CA ASN A 147 -7.14 19.09 -3.23
C ASN A 147 -6.50 17.86 -3.92
N ILE A 148 -5.27 17.48 -3.57
CA ILE A 148 -4.58 16.30 -4.13
C ILE A 148 -5.20 15.01 -3.62
N ASN A 149 -5.52 14.07 -4.52
CA ASN A 149 -6.07 12.74 -4.19
C ASN A 149 -5.05 11.77 -3.59
N ALA A 150 -4.20 12.24 -2.68
CA ALA A 150 -3.23 11.43 -1.96
C ALA A 150 -3.89 10.79 -0.74
N PHE A 151 -3.80 9.46 -0.68
CA PHE A 151 -4.29 8.67 0.45
C PHE A 151 -3.22 7.71 0.92
N ARG A 152 -3.06 7.58 2.24
CA ARG A 152 -2.39 6.42 2.81
C ARG A 152 -3.42 5.30 2.93
N VAL A 153 -3.14 4.15 2.37
CA VAL A 153 -4.01 2.98 2.39
C VAL A 153 -3.28 1.88 3.12
N LYS A 154 -3.89 1.38 4.20
CA LYS A 154 -3.43 0.15 4.83
C LYS A 154 -3.85 -0.99 3.90
N GLN A 155 -2.88 -1.77 3.43
CA GLN A 155 -3.11 -2.93 2.57
C GLN A 155 -2.65 -4.20 3.27
N ILE A 156 -3.50 -5.22 3.28
CA ILE A 156 -3.16 -6.58 3.66
C ILE A 156 -2.97 -7.37 2.37
N LEU A 157 -1.73 -7.71 2.06
CA LEU A 157 -1.41 -8.67 1.01
C LEU A 157 -1.44 -10.06 1.64
N TYR A 158 -2.26 -10.96 1.10
CA TYR A 158 -2.32 -12.33 1.59
C TYR A 158 -2.33 -13.33 0.45
N TYR A 159 -1.89 -14.54 0.75
CA TYR A 159 -1.80 -15.66 -0.18
C TYR A 159 -2.75 -16.76 0.29
N LYS A 160 -3.68 -17.12 -0.59
CA LYS A 160 -4.76 -18.08 -0.35
C LYS A 160 -4.99 -18.84 -1.65
N ASP A 161 -5.16 -20.16 -1.56
CA ASP A 161 -5.48 -21.01 -2.71
C ASP A 161 -4.58 -20.74 -3.94
N GLN A 162 -3.28 -20.62 -3.67
CA GLN A 162 -2.22 -20.36 -4.66
C GLN A 162 -2.32 -19.01 -5.38
N CYS A 163 -3.10 -18.07 -4.83
CA CYS A 163 -3.33 -16.76 -5.40
C CYS A 163 -3.03 -15.66 -4.38
N PHE A 164 -2.54 -14.52 -4.90
CA PHE A 164 -2.40 -13.31 -4.10
C PHE A 164 -3.69 -12.52 -4.11
N HIS A 165 -3.98 -11.90 -2.97
CA HIS A 165 -5.13 -11.04 -2.76
C HIS A 165 -4.72 -9.81 -1.97
N ILE A 166 -5.38 -8.68 -2.24
CA ILE A 166 -5.19 -7.44 -1.49
C ILE A 166 -6.52 -7.07 -0.84
N TYR A 167 -6.48 -6.86 0.47
CA TYR A 167 -7.56 -6.30 1.25
C TYR A 167 -7.15 -4.93 1.78
N ASN A 168 -7.95 -3.90 1.50
CA ASN A 168 -7.74 -2.55 2.01
C ASN A 168 -8.68 -2.32 3.20
N PRO A 169 -8.25 -2.57 4.45
CA PRO A 169 -9.11 -2.36 5.61
C PRO A 169 -9.60 -0.92 5.70
N TYR A 170 -8.75 0.08 5.50
CA TYR A 170 -9.13 1.49 5.56
C TYR A 170 -8.16 2.33 4.73
N MET A 171 -8.56 3.58 4.47
CA MET A 171 -7.69 4.60 3.90
C MET A 171 -7.68 5.84 4.79
N THR A 172 -6.64 6.64 4.66
CA THR A 172 -6.40 7.85 5.44
C THR A 172 -6.19 8.98 4.46
N ILE A 173 -6.99 10.04 4.59
CA ILE A 173 -6.83 11.25 3.80
C ILE A 173 -5.49 11.90 4.19
N LEU A 174 -4.62 12.14 3.21
CA LEU A 174 -3.37 12.86 3.43
C LEU A 174 -3.52 14.30 2.99
N CYS A 175 -3.04 15.22 3.81
CA CYS A 175 -3.01 16.64 3.49
C CYS A 175 -1.57 17.14 3.56
N ALA A 176 -1.23 18.09 2.70
CA ALA A 176 0.07 18.74 2.66
C ALA A 176 0.15 19.85 3.73
N ARG A 177 1.31 19.96 4.39
CA ARG A 177 1.63 21.06 5.30
C ARG A 177 3.06 21.56 5.11
N LYS A 178 3.28 22.80 5.53
CA LYS A 178 4.62 23.39 5.65
C LYS A 178 5.22 23.04 7.01
N THR A 179 6.47 22.63 7.03
CA THR A 179 7.23 22.39 8.26
C THR A 179 7.93 23.68 8.70
N GLN A 180 8.47 23.66 9.93
CA GLN A 180 9.25 24.77 10.49
C GLN A 180 10.49 25.12 9.65
N ASN A 181 11.04 24.16 8.90
CA ASN A 181 12.24 24.36 8.07
C ASN A 181 11.91 24.78 6.64
N ASN A 182 10.70 25.29 6.38
CA ASN A 182 10.16 25.54 5.03
C ASN A 182 10.13 24.31 4.12
N SER A 183 10.39 23.10 4.64
CA SER A 183 10.14 21.86 3.90
C SER A 183 8.66 21.52 3.94
N LEU A 184 8.23 20.60 3.09
CA LEU A 184 6.84 20.21 2.97
C LEU A 184 6.70 18.76 3.42
N ALA A 185 5.65 18.46 4.18
CA ALA A 185 5.38 17.15 4.74
C ALA A 185 3.91 16.77 4.60
N TRP A 186 3.62 15.47 4.61
CA TRP A 186 2.26 14.95 4.64
C TRP A 186 1.81 14.71 6.07
N TYR A 187 0.55 15.00 6.37
CA TYR A 187 -0.07 14.64 7.62
C TYR A 187 -1.40 13.90 7.36
N PRO A 188 -1.73 12.89 8.19
CA PRO A 188 -2.99 12.18 8.10
C PRO A 188 -4.11 13.00 8.75
N LEU A 189 -5.19 13.24 8.01
CA LEU A 189 -6.34 13.98 8.52
C LEU A 189 -7.26 13.08 9.37
N CYS A 190 -7.75 11.99 8.77
CA CYS A 190 -8.54 10.96 9.45
C CYS A 190 -8.57 9.66 8.65
N ASN A 191 -8.82 8.54 9.34
CA ASN A 191 -9.06 7.24 8.71
C ASN A 191 -10.54 7.13 8.33
N VAL A 192 -10.80 6.75 7.08
CA VAL A 192 -12.12 6.65 6.46
C VAL A 192 -12.24 5.35 5.64
N ALA A 193 -13.43 5.11 5.11
CA ALA A 193 -13.73 3.97 4.23
C ALA A 193 -13.31 2.60 4.81
N TYR A 194 -13.62 2.37 6.09
CA TYR A 194 -13.38 1.07 6.71
C TYR A 194 -14.24 -0.01 6.03
N ASN A 195 -13.60 -1.07 5.56
CA ASN A 195 -14.27 -2.21 4.95
C ASN A 195 -14.11 -3.46 5.83
N PRO A 196 -15.06 -3.84 6.69
CA PRO A 196 -14.94 -5.05 7.50
C PRO A 196 -15.00 -6.35 6.67
N SER A 197 -15.40 -6.28 5.39
CA SER A 197 -15.48 -7.43 4.48
C SER A 197 -14.26 -7.48 3.56
N HIS A 198 -13.58 -8.61 3.51
CA HIS A 198 -12.47 -8.85 2.58
C HIS A 198 -12.94 -9.39 1.22
N HIS A 199 -14.24 -9.65 1.04
CA HIS A 199 -14.81 -10.08 -0.23
C HIS A 199 -15.04 -8.89 -1.17
N ILE A 200 -14.55 -9.02 -2.40
CA ILE A 200 -14.82 -8.09 -3.50
C ILE A 200 -16.12 -8.55 -4.17
N PRO A 201 -17.14 -7.69 -4.34
CA PRO A 201 -18.37 -8.06 -5.02
C PRO A 201 -18.10 -8.62 -6.42
N ASP A 202 -18.80 -9.70 -6.79
CA ASP A 202 -18.64 -10.38 -8.10
C ASP A 202 -18.88 -9.44 -9.30
N SER A 203 -19.72 -8.42 -9.12
CA SER A 203 -19.97 -7.39 -10.14
C SER A 203 -19.18 -6.11 -9.88
N VAL A 204 -18.06 -5.99 -10.58
CA VAL A 204 -17.26 -4.75 -10.62
C VAL A 204 -17.98 -3.61 -11.36
N LYS A 205 -19.10 -3.88 -12.05
CA LYS A 205 -19.84 -2.86 -12.84
C LYS A 205 -20.44 -1.75 -11.98
N ALA A 206 -20.69 -2.01 -10.68
CA ALA A 206 -21.14 -0.99 -9.74
C ALA A 206 -19.97 -0.19 -9.11
N LEU A 207 -18.73 -0.58 -9.40
CA LEU A 207 -17.52 0.00 -8.80
C LEU A 207 -16.86 1.00 -9.76
N GLN A 208 -16.45 2.15 -9.23
CA GLN A 208 -15.74 3.15 -10.02
C GLN A 208 -14.26 2.79 -10.09
N LEU A 209 -13.73 2.53 -11.30
CA LEU A 209 -12.29 2.41 -11.49
C LEU A 209 -11.63 3.77 -11.24
N LEU A 210 -10.73 3.81 -10.27
CA LEU A 210 -9.94 4.99 -9.94
C LEU A 210 -8.67 5.02 -10.80
N ASN A 211 -7.76 4.09 -10.52
CA ASN A 211 -6.41 4.10 -11.07
C ASN A 211 -5.86 2.67 -11.22
N ILE A 212 -4.80 2.52 -12.01
CA ILE A 212 -3.95 1.33 -12.01
C ILE A 212 -2.66 1.71 -11.30
N ASP A 213 -2.37 1.02 -10.22
CA ASP A 213 -1.22 1.25 -9.37
C ASP A 213 -0.20 0.11 -9.50
N VAL A 214 1.08 0.45 -9.31
CA VAL A 214 2.19 -0.51 -9.26
C VAL A 214 2.87 -0.36 -7.91
N ALA A 215 2.57 -1.27 -6.99
CA ALA A 215 3.13 -1.28 -5.65
C ALA A 215 4.23 -2.32 -5.52
N GLU A 216 5.33 -1.94 -4.86
CA GLU A 216 6.35 -2.89 -4.43
C GLU A 216 6.14 -3.26 -2.97
N TYR A 217 6.26 -4.54 -2.64
CA TYR A 217 6.19 -5.07 -1.29
C TYR A 217 7.47 -5.81 -0.95
N ASP A 218 8.00 -5.53 0.23
CA ASP A 218 9.27 -6.06 0.71
C ASP A 218 9.11 -6.60 2.13
N PHE A 219 8.89 -7.90 2.24
CA PHE A 219 8.69 -8.57 3.53
C PHE A 219 10.00 -9.18 4.06
N MET A 220 11.16 -8.72 3.59
CA MET A 220 12.44 -9.09 4.20
C MET A 220 12.48 -8.61 5.65
N GLN A 221 12.95 -9.49 6.53
CA GLN A 221 12.86 -9.37 8.00
C GLN A 221 13.63 -8.21 8.66
N HIS A 222 13.93 -7.12 7.94
CA HIS A 222 14.48 -5.93 8.56
C HIS A 222 13.35 -5.03 9.06
N LYS A 223 13.00 -5.26 10.33
CA LYS A 223 12.01 -4.54 11.15
C LYS A 223 12.31 -3.04 11.24
N VAL A 224 12.04 -2.28 10.18
CA VAL A 224 11.91 -0.82 10.31
C VAL A 224 10.46 -0.55 10.73
N PRO A 225 10.21 0.11 11.88
CA PRO A 225 8.87 0.52 12.26
C PRO A 225 8.23 1.38 11.15
N GLY A 226 7.02 1.03 10.72
CA GLY A 226 6.33 1.67 9.59
C GLY A 226 6.55 1.00 8.23
N ALA A 227 7.39 -0.04 8.14
CA ALA A 227 7.58 -0.86 6.95
C ALA A 227 6.57 -2.02 6.85
N ASP A 228 6.59 -2.66 5.68
CA ASP A 228 5.89 -3.92 5.41
C ASP A 228 6.19 -4.95 6.50
N SER A 229 5.15 -5.53 7.11
CA SER A 229 5.31 -6.46 8.22
C SER A 229 4.54 -7.75 7.99
N SER A 230 5.18 -8.88 8.24
CA SER A 230 4.52 -10.19 8.17
C SER A 230 3.54 -10.35 9.33
N LEU A 231 2.31 -10.75 9.02
CA LEU A 231 1.25 -11.02 9.99
C LEU A 231 1.16 -12.50 10.38
N SER A 232 1.77 -13.38 9.59
CA SER A 232 1.71 -14.83 9.80
C SER A 232 3.08 -15.51 9.58
N GLN A 233 3.13 -16.78 10.01
CA GLN A 233 4.16 -17.78 9.69
C GLN A 233 3.46 -18.91 8.92
N PRO A 234 4.12 -19.60 7.96
CA PRO A 234 5.54 -19.57 7.61
C PRO A 234 5.94 -18.36 6.74
N ASP A 235 7.24 -18.24 6.47
CA ASP A 235 7.79 -17.25 5.52
C ASP A 235 7.20 -17.44 4.11
N ILE A 236 6.69 -16.36 3.51
CA ILE A 236 6.15 -16.31 2.14
C ILE A 236 7.12 -16.90 1.12
N TYR A 237 8.42 -16.72 1.29
CA TYR A 237 9.41 -17.22 0.33
C TYR A 237 9.47 -18.75 0.32
N GLN A 238 9.41 -19.37 1.50
CA GLN A 238 9.44 -20.82 1.62
C GLN A 238 8.19 -21.42 0.98
N MET A 239 7.04 -20.81 1.23
CA MET A 239 5.77 -21.27 0.68
C MET A 239 5.75 -21.17 -0.86
N LEU A 240 6.15 -20.01 -1.42
CA LEU A 240 6.22 -19.84 -2.87
C LEU A 240 7.22 -20.80 -3.51
N ARG A 241 8.37 -21.01 -2.86
CA ARG A 241 9.38 -21.99 -3.33
C ARG A 241 8.76 -23.37 -3.48
N GLU A 242 7.99 -23.82 -2.50
CA GLU A 242 7.34 -25.12 -2.55
C GLU A 242 6.28 -25.20 -3.64
N ASP A 243 5.43 -24.18 -3.77
CA ASP A 243 4.37 -24.17 -4.78
C ASP A 243 4.93 -24.09 -6.21
N LEU A 244 5.98 -23.31 -6.42
CA LEU A 244 6.71 -23.24 -7.69
C LEU A 244 7.42 -24.56 -8.02
N LYS A 245 8.07 -25.20 -7.03
CA LYS A 245 8.73 -26.50 -7.22
C LYS A 245 7.74 -27.61 -7.54
N LYS A 246 6.57 -27.61 -6.89
CA LYS A 246 5.50 -28.59 -7.11
C LYS A 246 4.67 -28.28 -8.36
N GLY A 247 4.96 -27.20 -9.09
CA GLY A 247 4.21 -26.79 -10.28
C GLY A 247 2.79 -26.30 -9.99
N LYS A 248 2.46 -26.01 -8.72
CA LYS A 248 1.16 -25.47 -8.31
C LYS A 248 1.00 -24.01 -8.73
N LEU A 249 2.11 -23.28 -8.73
CA LEU A 249 2.18 -21.90 -9.19
C LEU A 249 2.99 -21.87 -10.49
N LYS A 250 2.38 -21.34 -11.56
CA LYS A 250 3.04 -21.19 -12.85
C LYS A 250 3.84 -19.89 -12.87
N ALA A 251 5.07 -20.00 -13.37
CA ALA A 251 6.00 -18.90 -13.51
C ALA A 251 6.32 -18.67 -14.99
N PHE A 252 6.49 -17.41 -15.36
CA PHE A 252 6.86 -16.99 -16.69
C PHE A 252 8.06 -16.05 -16.58
N ASP A 253 8.99 -16.19 -17.52
CA ASP A 253 10.07 -15.23 -17.71
C ASP A 253 9.45 -13.84 -17.95
N TYR A 254 9.91 -12.84 -17.20
CA TYR A 254 9.31 -11.51 -17.28
C TYR A 254 9.49 -10.84 -18.65
N GLU A 255 10.66 -11.00 -19.29
CA GLU A 255 11.00 -10.30 -20.54
C GLU A 255 10.47 -11.06 -21.77
N ARG A 256 10.68 -12.38 -21.80
CA ARG A 256 10.33 -13.25 -22.92
C ARG A 256 8.89 -13.75 -22.85
N ASN A 257 8.24 -13.63 -21.68
CA ASN A 257 6.89 -14.15 -21.41
C ASN A 257 6.74 -15.64 -21.75
N VAL A 258 7.81 -16.42 -21.59
CA VAL A 258 7.82 -17.86 -21.79
C VAL A 258 7.62 -18.60 -20.46
N PRO A 259 6.89 -19.72 -20.42
CA PRO A 259 6.76 -20.52 -19.20
C PRO A 259 8.13 -21.00 -18.70
N ILE A 260 8.33 -20.92 -17.39
CA ILE A 260 9.51 -21.49 -16.71
C ILE A 260 9.13 -22.87 -16.17
N PRO A 261 9.90 -23.92 -16.46
CA PRO A 261 9.62 -25.25 -15.94
C PRO A 261 9.62 -25.30 -14.40
N PRO A 262 8.75 -26.11 -13.78
CA PRO A 262 8.76 -26.30 -12.33
C PRO A 262 10.13 -26.71 -11.80
N GLY A 263 10.59 -26.04 -10.74
CA GLY A 263 11.90 -26.30 -10.12
C GLY A 263 13.09 -25.62 -10.78
N GLU A 264 12.95 -25.09 -12.01
CA GLU A 264 14.05 -24.44 -12.73
C GLU A 264 14.18 -22.93 -12.46
N ILE A 265 13.22 -22.31 -11.77
CA ILE A 265 13.23 -20.86 -11.47
C ILE A 265 14.55 -20.37 -10.86
N TYR A 266 15.17 -21.16 -9.99
CA TYR A 266 16.41 -20.75 -9.32
C TYR A 266 17.64 -20.88 -10.20
N SER A 267 17.60 -21.72 -11.23
CA SER A 267 18.61 -21.82 -12.29
C SER A 267 18.25 -21.01 -13.55
N TRP A 268 17.05 -20.43 -13.60
CA TRP A 268 16.56 -19.71 -14.77
C TRP A 268 17.38 -18.44 -15.01
N ASP A 269 17.90 -18.31 -16.23
CA ASP A 269 18.80 -17.22 -16.63
C ASP A 269 20.01 -17.03 -15.69
N ALA A 270 20.42 -18.12 -15.01
CA ALA A 270 21.62 -18.13 -14.20
C ALA A 270 22.85 -18.05 -15.12
N PRO A 271 23.82 -17.16 -14.85
CA PRO A 271 25.05 -17.14 -15.61
C PRO A 271 25.74 -18.50 -15.44
N VAL A 272 26.14 -19.05 -16.59
CA VAL A 272 26.86 -20.30 -16.69
C VAL A 272 28.34 -19.94 -16.76
N ASP A 273 29.08 -20.31 -15.73
CA ASP A 273 30.54 -20.16 -15.71
C ASP A 273 31.19 -21.53 -15.90
N THR A 274 32.47 -21.52 -16.23
CA THR A 274 33.26 -22.71 -16.42
C THR A 274 34.54 -22.61 -15.58
N VAL A 275 34.74 -23.57 -14.69
CA VAL A 275 35.98 -23.71 -13.93
C VAL A 275 36.73 -24.96 -14.35
N PHE A 276 38.05 -24.87 -14.41
CA PHE A 276 38.90 -26.05 -14.57
C PHE A 276 39.13 -26.67 -13.20
N THR A 277 38.88 -27.96 -13.07
CA THR A 277 39.19 -28.73 -11.87
C THR A 277 40.21 -29.81 -12.20
N GLU A 278 41.29 -29.85 -11.44
CA GLU A 278 42.30 -30.90 -11.49
C GLU A 278 41.84 -32.07 -10.60
N ASP A 279 41.90 -33.30 -11.13
CA ASP A 279 41.66 -34.50 -10.33
C ASP A 279 42.91 -34.90 -9.53
N LYS A 280 42.79 -35.95 -8.71
CA LYS A 280 43.90 -36.43 -7.86
C LYS A 280 45.09 -36.97 -8.66
N ASP A 281 44.90 -37.22 -9.96
CA ASP A 281 45.92 -37.76 -10.87
C ASP A 281 46.53 -36.65 -11.77
N GLY A 282 46.22 -35.37 -11.50
CA GLY A 282 46.76 -34.21 -12.23
C GLY A 282 46.07 -33.94 -13.58
N ARG A 283 44.89 -34.53 -13.84
CA ARG A 283 44.14 -34.30 -15.08
C ARG A 283 43.16 -33.13 -14.91
N TYR A 284 43.21 -32.21 -15.86
CA TYR A 284 42.30 -31.09 -15.92
C TYR A 284 40.97 -31.50 -16.57
N SER A 285 39.87 -31.22 -15.89
CA SER A 285 38.51 -31.36 -16.41
C SER A 285 37.76 -30.04 -16.33
N GLN A 286 36.94 -29.77 -17.33
CA GLN A 286 36.10 -28.59 -17.39
C GLN A 286 34.80 -28.86 -16.64
N LYS A 287 34.48 -28.07 -15.61
CA LYS A 287 33.20 -28.14 -14.90
C LYS A 287 32.41 -26.86 -15.08
N THR A 288 31.17 -27.03 -15.53
CA THR A 288 30.19 -25.96 -15.60
C THR A 288 29.67 -25.64 -14.20
N VAL A 289 29.78 -24.38 -13.79
CA VAL A 289 29.24 -23.86 -12.53
C VAL A 289 28.06 -22.97 -12.86
N ILE A 290 26.87 -23.38 -12.41
CA ILE A 290 25.65 -22.58 -12.54
C ILE A 290 25.46 -21.82 -11.23
N ARG A 291 25.51 -20.48 -11.28
CA ARG A 291 25.25 -19.66 -10.10
C ARG A 291 23.74 -19.55 -9.87
N LEU A 292 23.22 -20.42 -9.01
CA LEU A 292 21.81 -20.43 -8.65
C LEU A 292 21.40 -19.10 -7.99
N THR A 293 20.27 -18.55 -8.42
CA THR A 293 19.57 -17.47 -7.73
C THR A 293 19.13 -17.99 -6.37
N LYS A 294 19.52 -17.32 -5.27
CA LYS A 294 19.06 -17.74 -3.95
C LYS A 294 17.59 -17.38 -3.79
N ALA A 295 16.84 -18.18 -3.04
CA ALA A 295 15.45 -17.84 -2.73
C ALA A 295 15.31 -16.50 -2.00
N SER A 296 16.30 -16.16 -1.17
CA SER A 296 16.43 -14.84 -0.52
C SER A 296 16.61 -13.68 -1.49
N ASP A 297 17.04 -13.93 -2.73
CA ASP A 297 17.22 -12.89 -3.74
C ASP A 297 15.90 -12.53 -4.44
N LEU A 298 14.85 -13.36 -4.25
CA LEU A 298 13.49 -13.19 -4.77
C LEU A 298 12.53 -12.67 -3.69
N CYS A 299 12.98 -11.64 -2.99
CA CYS A 299 12.37 -11.22 -1.75
C CYS A 299 11.38 -10.05 -1.86
N ARG A 300 11.22 -9.50 -3.07
CA ARG A 300 10.35 -8.36 -3.30
C ARG A 300 9.32 -8.69 -4.35
N PHE A 301 8.09 -8.27 -4.10
CA PHE A 301 6.97 -8.40 -5.03
C PHE A 301 6.70 -7.06 -5.67
N ARG A 302 6.51 -7.03 -6.99
CA ARG A 302 5.89 -5.92 -7.68
C ARG A 302 4.50 -6.35 -8.13
N ILE A 303 3.48 -5.69 -7.61
CA ILE A 303 2.09 -6.00 -7.91
C ILE A 303 1.49 -4.85 -8.68
N THR A 304 0.89 -5.18 -9.82
CA THR A 304 0.02 -4.26 -10.55
C THR A 304 -1.41 -4.51 -10.11
N GLN A 305 -2.09 -3.47 -9.64
CA GLN A 305 -3.45 -3.56 -9.10
C GLN A 305 -4.37 -2.50 -9.72
N LYS A 306 -5.60 -2.90 -10.02
CA LYS A 306 -6.70 -1.99 -10.34
C LYS A 306 -7.40 -1.58 -9.04
N LEU A 307 -7.50 -0.28 -8.82
CA LEU A 307 -8.12 0.30 -7.64
C LEU A 307 -9.55 0.71 -7.99
N TYR A 308 -10.52 0.18 -7.26
CA TYR A 308 -11.93 0.48 -7.42
C TYR A 308 -12.51 1.09 -6.16
N PHE A 309 -13.39 2.07 -6.30
CA PHE A 309 -14.09 2.66 -5.16
C PHE A 309 -15.59 2.50 -5.29
N ASP A 310 -16.20 1.98 -4.23
CA ASP A 310 -17.63 1.93 -4.03
C ASP A 310 -18.04 3.20 -3.26
N ILE A 311 -18.63 4.15 -3.98
CA ILE A 311 -19.08 5.43 -3.40
C ILE A 311 -20.24 5.20 -2.42
N THR A 312 -21.11 4.23 -2.68
CA THR A 312 -22.30 3.97 -1.86
C THR A 312 -21.91 3.43 -0.50
N ASN A 313 -20.96 2.51 -0.45
CA ASN A 313 -20.51 1.89 0.79
C ASN A 313 -19.24 2.52 1.38
N GLU A 314 -18.65 3.48 0.68
CA GLU A 314 -17.34 4.08 0.98
C GLU A 314 -16.28 3.00 1.19
N LYS A 315 -15.99 2.21 0.14
CA LYS A 315 -15.01 1.10 0.21
C LYS A 315 -14.03 1.13 -0.94
N LEU A 316 -12.76 0.89 -0.62
CA LEU A 316 -11.68 0.74 -1.60
C LEU A 316 -11.36 -0.75 -1.83
N TYR A 317 -11.43 -1.17 -3.08
CA TYR A 317 -11.09 -2.53 -3.51
C TYR A 317 -9.85 -2.52 -4.40
N SER A 318 -9.02 -3.56 -4.25
CA SER A 318 -7.84 -3.79 -5.08
C SER A 318 -7.98 -5.12 -5.81
N VAL A 319 -7.94 -5.09 -7.14
CA VAL A 319 -7.92 -6.29 -7.97
C VAL A 319 -6.52 -6.44 -8.56
N ILE A 320 -5.83 -7.52 -8.19
CA ILE A 320 -4.49 -7.82 -8.71
C ILE A 320 -4.58 -8.21 -10.20
N GLU A 321 -3.81 -7.52 -11.03
CA GLU A 321 -3.63 -7.85 -12.45
C GLU A 321 -2.40 -8.72 -12.70
N SER A 322 -1.31 -8.45 -11.97
CA SER A 322 -0.09 -9.24 -12.10
C SER A 322 0.75 -9.17 -10.84
N VAL A 323 1.44 -10.27 -10.55
CA VAL A 323 2.46 -10.36 -9.51
C VAL A 323 3.79 -10.70 -10.17
N VAL A 324 4.82 -9.92 -9.86
CA VAL A 324 6.17 -10.11 -10.38
C VAL A 324 7.13 -10.28 -9.20
N LEU A 325 7.89 -11.37 -9.21
CA LEU A 325 9.03 -11.55 -8.32
C LEU A 325 10.18 -10.68 -8.83
N MET A 326 10.73 -9.88 -7.92
CA MET A 326 11.85 -8.99 -8.17
C MET A 326 13.13 -9.65 -7.68
N LYS A 327 14.18 -9.61 -8.51
CA LYS A 327 15.51 -10.13 -8.19
C LYS A 327 16.42 -8.99 -7.74
N ALA A 328 17.10 -9.18 -6.62
CA ALA A 328 18.13 -8.27 -6.13
C ALA A 328 19.32 -8.17 -7.11
N ILE A 329 19.82 -6.95 -7.31
CA ILE A 329 21.01 -6.65 -8.11
C ILE A 329 22.10 -6.15 -7.16
N TYR A 330 23.26 -6.78 -7.22
CA TYR A 330 24.43 -6.43 -6.42
C TYR A 330 25.55 -5.87 -7.29
N SER A 331 26.35 -4.97 -6.74
CA SER A 331 27.61 -4.51 -7.33
C SER A 331 28.64 -5.65 -7.36
N ASN A 332 29.76 -5.42 -8.05
CA ASN A 332 30.92 -6.33 -8.01
C ASN A 332 31.50 -6.48 -6.58
N SER A 333 31.29 -5.47 -5.71
CA SER A 333 31.66 -5.52 -4.28
C SER A 333 30.64 -6.24 -3.40
N GLY A 334 29.55 -6.78 -3.97
CA GLY A 334 28.48 -7.46 -3.23
C GLY A 334 27.48 -6.52 -2.55
N THR A 335 27.51 -5.22 -2.84
CA THR A 335 26.59 -4.22 -2.29
C THR A 335 25.27 -4.23 -3.06
N LEU A 336 24.13 -4.26 -2.37
CA LEU A 336 22.81 -4.16 -3.03
C LEU A 336 22.68 -2.80 -3.73
N ILE A 337 22.48 -2.80 -5.04
CA ILE A 337 22.27 -1.59 -5.86
C ILE A 337 20.77 -1.36 -6.10
N GLY A 338 19.98 -2.43 -6.21
CA GLY A 338 18.55 -2.31 -6.48
C GLY A 338 17.90 -3.65 -6.81
N TYR A 339 16.77 -3.58 -7.51
CA TYR A 339 15.98 -4.75 -7.88
C TYR A 339 15.52 -4.64 -9.33
N LYS A 340 15.46 -5.78 -10.04
CA LYS A 340 14.82 -5.86 -11.37
C LYS A 340 13.69 -6.89 -11.40
N PRO A 341 12.68 -6.70 -12.25
CA PRO A 341 11.73 -7.76 -12.58
C PRO A 341 12.45 -9.04 -13.00
N PHE A 342 11.96 -10.20 -12.56
CA PHE A 342 12.55 -11.50 -12.89
C PHE A 342 11.51 -12.49 -13.39
N VAL A 343 10.51 -12.79 -12.56
CA VAL A 343 9.51 -13.81 -12.86
C VAL A 343 8.12 -13.23 -12.69
N LYS A 344 7.28 -13.37 -13.71
CA LYS A 344 5.84 -13.10 -13.58
C LYS A 344 5.14 -14.36 -13.09
N LEU A 345 4.37 -14.24 -12.03
CA LEU A 345 3.54 -15.32 -11.51
C LEU A 345 2.17 -15.26 -12.19
N GLN A 346 1.68 -16.41 -12.64
CA GLN A 346 0.31 -16.51 -13.11
C GLN A 346 -0.63 -16.61 -11.91
N THR A 347 -1.47 -15.59 -11.73
CA THR A 347 -2.62 -15.68 -10.83
C THR A 347 -3.69 -16.50 -11.54
N VAL A 348 -4.00 -17.69 -11.00
CA VAL A 348 -5.11 -18.51 -11.51
C VAL A 348 -6.39 -17.84 -11.02
N LYS A 349 -7.38 -17.66 -11.90
CA LYS A 349 -8.72 -17.21 -11.52
C LYS A 349 -9.68 -18.38 -11.58
#